data_AF-A0A522JFE6-F1
#
_entry.id   AF-A0A522JFE6-F1
#
_cell.length_a   1.000
_cell.length_b   1.000
_cell.length_c   1.000
_cell.angle_alpha   90.00
_cell.angle_beta   90.00
_cell.angle_gamma   90.00
#
_symmetry.space_group_name_H-M   'P 1'
#
loop_
_entity.id
_entity.type
_entity.pdbx_description
1 polymer ?
#
loop_
_entity_poly.entity_id
_entity_poly.type
_entity_poly.pdbx_seq_one_letter_code
_entity_poly.pdbx_strand_id
1 'polypeptide(L)'
;GLLIFTQDWRVVRKLTEDIHRVEQEFVVDVEGTLIPNGLALLNHGLRFNNYAMPPIKVSWQSEQRLRFAFKVLRPTQIEPMCNAVGLTVLGMKCLRVGRIPLAKLPPGQWRYLAPHERI
;
A
#
# COMPACT_ATOMS: atom_id res chain seq x y z
N GLY A 1 9.72 4.05 -2.79
CA GLY A 1 8.59 4.17 -3.73
C GLY A 1 8.21 5.63 -3.88
N LEU A 2 6.96 5.92 -4.25
CA LEU A 2 6.44 7.29 -4.22
C LEU A 2 6.52 7.88 -2.80
N LEU A 3 6.96 9.13 -2.71
CA LEU A 3 6.94 9.96 -1.50
C LEU A 3 6.40 11.33 -1.88
N ILE A 4 5.68 11.97 -0.95
CA ILE A 4 5.07 13.28 -1.18
C ILE A 4 5.63 14.26 -0.16
N PHE A 5 6.23 15.32 -0.68
CA PHE A 5 6.76 16.43 0.11
C PHE A 5 5.90 17.67 -0.15
N THR A 6 5.55 18.38 0.91
CA THR A 6 4.70 19.57 0.81
C THR A 6 5.03 20.55 1.93
N GLN A 7 4.83 21.84 1.64
CA GLN A 7 4.78 22.91 2.64
C GLN A 7 3.35 23.46 2.82
N ASP A 8 2.38 22.98 2.02
CA ASP A 8 0.97 23.37 2.17
C ASP A 8 0.32 22.55 3.28
N TRP A 9 -0.10 23.23 4.35
CA TRP A 9 -0.75 22.64 5.52
C TRP A 9 -2.03 21.88 5.17
N ARG A 10 -2.73 22.26 4.10
CA ARG A 10 -3.94 21.54 3.64
C ARG A 10 -3.61 20.14 3.15
N VAL A 11 -2.49 20.02 2.43
CA VAL A 11 -1.96 18.73 1.94
C VAL A 11 -1.42 17.91 3.11
N VAL A 12 -0.72 18.54 4.06
CA VAL A 12 -0.26 17.87 5.30
C VAL A 12 -1.45 17.25 6.02
N ARG A 13 -2.48 18.05 6.32
CA ARG A 13 -3.70 17.59 6.98
C ARG A 13 -4.36 16.43 6.25
N LYS A 14 -4.40 16.50 4.91
CA LYS A 14 -4.97 15.42 4.09
C LYS A 14 -4.19 14.11 4.20
N LEU A 15 -2.87 14.19 4.28
CA LEU A 15 -1.96 13.05 4.37
C LEU A 15 -1.72 12.54 5.80
N THR A 16 -2.16 13.27 6.82
CA THR A 16 -2.02 12.86 8.24
C THR A 16 -3.38 12.54 8.85
N GLU A 17 -4.30 13.50 8.94
CA GLU A 17 -5.61 13.35 9.59
C GLU A 17 -6.59 12.57 8.71
N ASP A 18 -6.68 12.93 7.43
CA ASP A 18 -7.63 12.33 6.48
C ASP A 18 -7.04 11.16 5.69
N ILE A 19 -5.86 10.64 6.05
CA ILE A 19 -5.17 9.61 5.27
C ILE A 19 -6.02 8.35 5.07
N HIS A 20 -6.86 8.04 6.05
CA HIS A 20 -7.82 6.95 6.05
C HIS A 20 -8.91 7.05 4.94
N ARG A 21 -9.01 8.21 4.26
CA ARG A 21 -9.89 8.45 3.12
C ARG A 21 -9.16 8.33 1.78
N VAL A 22 -7.82 8.35 1.80
CA VAL A 22 -6.95 8.36 0.64
C VAL A 22 -6.52 6.93 0.33
N GLU A 23 -6.88 6.44 -0.85
CA GLU A 23 -6.44 5.11 -1.26
C GLU A 23 -4.95 5.12 -1.61
N GLN A 24 -4.23 4.16 -1.05
CA GLN A 24 -2.83 3.91 -1.32
C GLN A 24 -2.68 2.58 -2.04
N GLU A 25 -1.71 2.53 -2.94
CA GLU A 25 -1.40 1.36 -3.73
C GLU A 25 0.07 0.99 -3.58
N PHE A 26 0.31 -0.26 -3.22
CA PHE A 26 1.64 -0.82 -3.06
C PHE A 26 1.80 -2.06 -3.92
N VAL A 27 2.98 -2.19 -4.50
CA VAL A 27 3.49 -3.44 -5.04
C VAL A 27 4.47 -4.03 -4.04
N VAL A 28 4.31 -5.31 -3.76
CA VAL A 28 5.07 -6.05 -2.75
C VAL A 28 5.66 -7.28 -3.41
N ASP A 29 6.98 -7.34 -3.49
CA ASP A 29 7.70 -8.51 -3.95
C ASP A 29 7.81 -9.50 -2.79
N VAL A 30 7.47 -10.77 -3.05
CA VAL A 30 7.35 -11.81 -2.03
C VAL A 30 8.00 -13.11 -2.46
N GLU A 31 8.45 -13.89 -1.48
CA GLU A 31 8.85 -15.28 -1.63
C GLU A 31 8.04 -16.19 -0.70
N GLY A 32 8.16 -17.50 -0.91
CA GLY A 32 7.46 -18.51 -0.13
C GLY A 32 6.17 -18.99 -0.78
N THR A 33 5.45 -19.85 -0.05
CA THR A 33 4.24 -20.51 -0.55
C THR A 33 3.05 -20.06 0.27
N LEU A 34 2.08 -19.48 -0.42
CA LEU A 34 0.84 -19.03 0.19
C LEU A 34 0.08 -20.23 0.79
N ILE A 35 -0.37 -20.08 2.03
CA ILE A 35 -1.25 -21.09 2.65
C ILE A 35 -2.58 -21.21 1.90
N PRO A 36 -3.31 -22.33 2.03
CA PRO A 36 -4.67 -22.43 1.51
C PRO A 36 -5.52 -21.24 1.99
N ASN A 37 -6.26 -20.62 1.06
CA ASN A 37 -7.05 -19.41 1.30
C ASN A 37 -6.24 -18.16 1.76
N GLY A 38 -4.91 -18.16 1.69
CA GLY A 38 -4.09 -17.03 2.15
C GLY A 38 -4.42 -15.70 1.46
N LEU A 39 -4.74 -15.72 0.17
CA LEU A 39 -5.11 -14.51 -0.57
C LEU A 39 -6.47 -13.98 -0.08
N ALA A 40 -7.42 -14.87 0.22
CA ALA A 40 -8.70 -14.49 0.80
C ALA A 40 -8.49 -13.85 2.17
N LEU A 41 -7.64 -14.45 3.03
CA LEU A 41 -7.28 -13.90 4.34
C LEU A 41 -6.65 -12.50 4.26
N LEU A 42 -5.75 -12.28 3.29
CA LEU A 42 -5.15 -10.98 3.02
C LEU A 42 -6.18 -9.92 2.63
N ASN A 43 -7.21 -10.29 1.85
CA ASN A 43 -8.31 -9.39 1.49
C ASN A 43 -9.26 -9.15 2.68
N HIS A 44 -9.55 -10.20 3.44
CA HIS A 44 -10.46 -10.18 4.57
C HIS A 44 -10.25 -11.38 5.49
N GLY A 45 -10.20 -11.15 6.81
CA GLY A 45 -10.21 -12.22 7.82
C GLY A 45 -8.98 -12.29 8.71
N LEU A 46 -7.90 -11.56 8.39
CA LEU A 46 -6.78 -11.41 9.32
C LEU A 46 -7.20 -10.63 10.59
N ARG A 47 -6.70 -11.10 11.73
CA ARG A 47 -6.87 -10.48 13.05
C ARG A 47 -5.50 -10.26 13.68
N PHE A 48 -5.26 -9.06 14.19
CA PHE A 48 -4.04 -8.72 14.93
C PHE A 48 -4.42 -8.06 16.25
N ASN A 49 -3.81 -8.49 17.36
CA ASN A 49 -4.07 -7.97 18.70
C ASN A 49 -5.58 -7.91 19.04
N ASN A 50 -6.33 -8.96 18.68
CA ASN A 50 -7.78 -9.07 18.87
C ASN A 50 -8.65 -8.08 18.04
N TYR A 51 -8.04 -7.33 17.10
CA TYR A 51 -8.76 -6.47 16.15
C TYR A 51 -8.83 -7.12 14.77
N ALA A 52 -10.02 -7.14 14.17
CA ALA A 52 -10.20 -7.55 12.79
C ALA A 52 -9.68 -6.46 11.85
N MET A 53 -8.90 -6.87 10.84
CA MET A 53 -8.42 -5.95 9.84
C MET A 53 -9.58 -5.49 8.95
N PRO A 54 -9.63 -4.20 8.58
CA PRO A 54 -10.61 -3.73 7.62
C PRO A 54 -10.41 -4.47 6.29
N PRO A 55 -11.47 -4.72 5.52
CA PRO A 55 -11.33 -5.32 4.20
C PRO A 55 -10.44 -4.44 3.33
N ILE A 56 -9.46 -5.07 2.68
CA ILE A 56 -8.57 -4.44 1.71
C ILE A 56 -8.56 -5.25 0.42
N LYS A 57 -8.05 -4.66 -0.66
CA LYS A 57 -7.92 -5.36 -1.93
C LYS A 57 -6.47 -5.82 -2.13
N VAL A 58 -6.28 -7.13 -2.15
CA VAL A 58 -4.99 -7.77 -2.42
C VAL A 58 -5.13 -8.73 -3.60
N SER A 59 -4.24 -8.62 -4.59
CA SER A 59 -4.27 -9.44 -5.80
C SER A 59 -2.87 -9.74 -6.28
N TRP A 60 -2.67 -10.91 -6.89
CA TRP A 60 -1.43 -11.21 -7.63
C TRP A 60 -1.30 -10.29 -8.86
N GLN A 61 -0.09 -9.76 -9.06
CA GLN A 61 0.33 -9.14 -10.32
C GLN A 61 1.22 -10.07 -11.14
N SER A 62 2.00 -10.92 -10.47
CA SER A 62 2.80 -12.00 -11.03
C SER A 62 3.06 -13.04 -9.94
N GLU A 63 3.75 -14.15 -10.25
CA GLU A 63 3.99 -15.25 -9.30
C GLU A 63 4.65 -14.82 -7.98
N GLN A 64 5.51 -13.79 -8.02
CA GLN A 64 6.27 -13.29 -6.87
C GLN A 64 5.87 -11.87 -6.46
N ARG A 65 4.72 -11.37 -6.92
CA ARG A 65 4.33 -9.97 -6.69
C ARG A 65 2.86 -9.80 -6.36
N LEU A 66 2.59 -9.21 -5.21
CA LEU A 66 1.25 -8.82 -4.77
C LEU A 66 1.03 -7.32 -4.97
N ARG A 67 -0.20 -6.96 -5.29
CA ARG A 67 -0.71 -5.59 -5.27
C ARG A 67 -1.64 -5.41 -4.09
N PHE A 68 -1.32 -4.46 -3.23
CA PHE A 68 -2.15 -4.02 -2.11
C PHE A 68 -2.79 -2.69 -2.47
N ALA A 69 -4.11 -2.59 -2.33
CA ALA A 69 -4.85 -1.34 -2.42
C ALA A 69 -5.77 -1.20 -1.19
N PHE A 70 -5.58 -0.12 -0.44
CA PHE A 70 -6.23 0.10 0.85
C PHE A 70 -6.34 1.59 1.18
N LYS A 71 -7.17 1.93 2.17
CA LYS A 71 -7.25 3.30 2.72
C LYS A 71 -6.81 3.40 4.18
N VAL A 72 -7.18 2.43 5.01
CA VAL A 72 -7.07 2.51 6.48
C VAL A 72 -5.84 1.77 7.04
N LEU A 73 -5.16 0.99 6.21
CA LEU A 73 -3.95 0.25 6.60
C LEU A 73 -2.72 1.18 6.65
N ARG A 74 -1.83 0.97 7.62
CA ARG A 74 -0.47 1.55 7.58
C ARG A 74 0.44 0.65 6.74
N PRO A 75 1.34 1.20 5.90
CA PRO A 75 2.27 0.39 5.10
C PRO A 75 3.12 -0.60 5.92
N THR A 76 3.46 -0.24 7.16
CA THR A 76 4.20 -1.12 8.10
C THR A 76 3.44 -2.40 8.49
N GLN A 77 2.13 -2.48 8.22
CA GLN A 77 1.33 -3.67 8.48
C GLN A 77 1.38 -4.70 7.34
N ILE A 78 1.86 -4.33 6.14
CA ILE A 78 1.92 -5.22 4.97
C ILE A 78 2.79 -6.45 5.26
N GLU A 79 3.98 -6.26 5.83
CA GLU A 79 4.91 -7.34 6.10
C GLU A 79 4.36 -8.36 7.13
N PRO A 80 3.84 -7.95 8.30
CA PRO A 80 3.12 -8.87 9.18
C PRO A 80 1.96 -9.61 8.52
N MET A 81 1.24 -8.97 7.59
CA MET A 81 0.13 -9.61 6.86
C MET A 81 0.63 -10.70 5.91
N CYS A 82 1.69 -10.44 5.16
CA CYS A 82 2.32 -11.43 4.29
C CYS A 82 2.86 -12.62 5.11
N ASN A 83 3.56 -12.34 6.21
CA ASN A 83 4.12 -13.37 7.08
C ASN A 83 3.01 -14.28 7.66
N ALA A 84 1.86 -13.72 8.02
CA ALA A 84 0.72 -14.47 8.54
C ALA A 84 0.11 -15.47 7.54
N VAL A 85 0.40 -15.34 6.24
CA VAL A 85 -0.10 -16.24 5.19
C VAL A 85 1.01 -17.05 4.52
N GLY A 86 2.20 -17.12 5.14
CA GLY A 86 3.33 -17.93 4.67
C GLY A 86 4.20 -17.27 3.61
N LEU A 87 4.08 -15.95 3.43
CA LEU A 87 4.90 -15.19 2.48
C LEU A 87 5.90 -14.29 3.19
N THR A 88 7.13 -14.23 2.70
CA THR A 88 8.16 -13.30 3.17
C THR A 88 8.23 -12.11 2.21
N VAL A 89 8.25 -10.88 2.73
CA VAL A 89 8.40 -9.67 1.91
C VAL A 89 9.87 -9.44 1.57
N LEU A 90 10.20 -9.38 0.28
CA LEU A 90 11.53 -9.04 -0.22
C LEU A 90 11.70 -7.53 -0.42
N GLY A 91 10.59 -6.85 -0.74
CA GLY A 91 10.58 -5.41 -0.94
C GLY A 91 9.18 -4.89 -1.21
N MET A 92 8.98 -3.59 -0.99
CA MET A 92 7.71 -2.94 -1.31
C MET A 92 7.92 -1.56 -1.90
N LYS A 93 7.00 -1.19 -2.80
CA LYS A 93 7.02 0.06 -3.54
C LYS A 93 5.63 0.68 -3.57
N CYS A 94 5.47 1.84 -2.94
CA CYS A 94 4.28 2.67 -3.13
C CYS A 94 4.20 3.12 -4.60
N LEU A 95 3.13 2.75 -5.29
CA LEU A 95 2.85 3.12 -6.68
C LEU A 95 1.95 4.34 -6.79
N ARG A 96 1.05 4.56 -5.83
CA ARG A 96 0.07 5.66 -5.89
C ARG A 96 -0.43 6.02 -4.50
N VAL A 97 -0.66 7.32 -4.30
CA VAL A 97 -1.39 7.88 -3.15
C VAL A 97 -2.50 8.76 -3.68
N GLY A 98 -3.75 8.40 -3.42
CA GLY A 98 -4.93 9.06 -3.97
C GLY A 98 -4.90 9.08 -5.50
N ARG A 99 -4.83 10.28 -6.07
CA ARG A 99 -4.76 10.50 -7.53
C ARG A 99 -3.34 10.70 -8.06
N ILE A 100 -2.31 10.55 -7.20
CA ILE A 100 -0.92 10.83 -7.55
C ILE A 100 -0.20 9.52 -7.80
N PRO A 101 0.08 9.15 -9.07
CA PRO A 101 0.86 7.97 -9.39
C PRO A 101 2.37 8.27 -9.36
N LEU A 102 3.16 7.24 -9.08
CA LEU A 102 4.59 7.24 -9.33
C LEU A 102 4.90 7.35 -10.83
N ALA A 103 4.07 6.73 -11.67
CA ALA A 103 4.18 6.74 -13.13
C ALA A 103 5.60 6.38 -13.61
N LYS A 104 6.17 7.18 -14.51
CA LYS A 104 7.52 7.00 -15.09
C LYS A 104 8.62 7.74 -14.32
N LEU A 105 8.36 8.21 -13.10
CA LEU A 105 9.37 8.93 -12.31
C LEU A 105 10.51 7.96 -11.92
N PRO A 106 11.76 8.22 -12.35
CA PRO A 106 12.88 7.36 -12.01
C PRO A 106 13.21 7.39 -10.51
N PRO A 107 13.82 6.32 -9.96
CA PRO A 107 14.31 6.33 -8.58
C PRO A 107 15.24 7.53 -8.30
N GLY A 108 15.05 8.18 -7.15
CA GLY A 108 15.85 9.35 -6.73
C GLY A 108 15.45 10.68 -7.38
N GLN A 109 14.56 10.67 -8.36
CA GLN A 109 14.07 11.89 -9.01
C GLN A 109 12.80 12.40 -8.34
N TRP A 110 12.51 13.69 -8.53
CA TRP A 110 11.30 14.33 -8.05
C TRP A 110 10.71 15.25 -9.13
N ARG A 111 9.45 15.63 -8.96
CA ARG A 111 8.75 16.61 -9.80
C ARG A 111 7.66 17.31 -8.99
N TYR A 112 7.21 18.45 -9.47
CA TYR A 112 5.96 19.04 -8.98
C TYR A 112 4.75 18.21 -9.41
N LEU A 113 3.65 18.35 -8.67
CA LEU A 113 2.37 17.78 -9.05
C LEU A 113 1.86 18.46 -10.32
N ALA A 114 1.28 17.66 -11.21
CA ALA A 114 0.61 18.19 -12.39
C ALA A 114 -0.68 18.92 -11.97
N PRO A 115 -1.19 19.90 -12.75
CA PRO A 115 -2.36 20.69 -12.35
C PRO A 115 -3.64 19.88 -12.04
N HIS A 116 -3.76 18.66 -12.60
CA HIS A 116 -4.88 17.74 -12.39
C HIS A 116 -4.68 16.77 -11.20
N GLU A 117 -3.45 16.67 -10.69
CA GLU A 117 -3.11 15.81 -9.55
C GLU A 117 -3.44 16.56 -8.26
N ARG A 118 -4.45 16.07 -7.54
CA ARG A 118 -4.89 16.64 -6.26
C ARG A 118 -5.00 15.55 -5.21
N ILE A 119 -4.63 15.91 -3.98
CA ILE A 119 -4.73 15.10 -2.77
C ILE A 119 -6.01 15.43 -2.02
#